data_AF-A0A816UBM0-F1
#
_entry.id   AF-A0A816UBM0-F1
#
_cell.length_a   1.000
_cell.length_b   1.000
_cell.length_c   1.000
_cell.angle_alpha   90.00
_cell.angle_beta   90.00
_cell.angle_gamma   90.00
#
_symmetry.space_group_name_H-M   'P 1'
#
loop_
_entity.id
_entity.type
_entity.pdbx_description
1 polymer ?
#
loop_
_entity_poly.entity_id
_entity_poly.type
_entity_poly.pdbx_seq_one_letter_code
_entity_poly.pdbx_strand_id
1 'polypeptide(L)' 'EFALQKNTALGFADLGFLATVGPRTIHVYDKLCVVVLSTDTGKIRDSNKIMLMSELKD' A
#
# COMPACT_ATOMS: atom_id res chain seq x y z
N GLU A 1 13.90 8.62 22.92
CA GLU A 1 13.97 9.24 21.57
C GLU A 1 12.93 8.52 20.70
N PHE A 2 12.11 9.26 19.93
CA PHE A 2 11.08 8.64 19.08
C PHE A 2 11.77 7.98 17.88
N ALA A 3 11.71 6.65 17.82
CA ALA A 3 12.49 5.85 16.89
C ALA A 3 12.04 6.01 15.41
N LEU A 4 10.76 6.32 15.17
CA LEU A 4 10.19 6.60 13.85
C LEU A 4 9.09 7.67 13.97
N GLN A 5 8.93 8.49 12.94
CA GLN A 5 7.85 9.48 12.87
C GLN A 5 6.53 8.81 12.47
N LYS A 6 5.41 9.39 12.93
CA LYS A 6 4.08 8.96 12.49
C LYS A 6 3.92 9.26 10.99
N ASN A 7 3.28 8.36 10.25
CA ASN A 7 3.08 8.42 8.79
C ASN A 7 4.33 8.17 7.94
N THR A 8 5.41 7.63 8.53
CA THR A 8 6.55 7.15 7.74
C THR A 8 6.16 5.91 6.94
N ALA A 9 6.40 5.93 5.63
CA ALA A 9 6.37 4.72 4.81
C ALA A 9 7.56 3.84 5.20
N LEU A 10 7.27 2.61 5.64
CA LEU A 10 8.30 1.71 6.17
C LEU A 10 9.08 1.08 5.02
N GLY A 11 10.37 1.41 4.94
CA GLY A 11 11.33 0.73 4.08
C GLY A 11 12.06 -0.40 4.80
N PHE A 12 12.92 -1.10 4.07
CA PHE A 12 13.76 -2.18 4.63
C PHE A 12 14.65 -1.71 5.79
N ALA A 13 15.18 -0.49 5.72
CA ALA A 13 16.02 0.08 6.78
C ALA A 13 15.24 0.29 8.09
N ASP A 14 14.00 0.78 8.00
CA ASP A 14 13.14 1.01 9.16
C ASP A 14 12.74 -0.31 9.83
N LEU A 15 12.41 -1.32 9.02
CA LEU A 15 12.09 -2.66 9.52
C LEU A 15 13.31 -3.32 10.17
N GLY A 16 14.50 -3.16 9.60
CA GLY A 16 15.75 -3.65 10.17
C GLY A 16 16.07 -3.00 11.51
N PHE A 17 15.90 -1.68 11.61
CA PHE A 17 16.05 -0.95 12.86
C PHE A 17 15.00 -1.37 13.91
N LEU A 18 13.74 -1.52 13.54
CA LEU A 18 12.71 -2.01 14.44
C LEU A 18 13.02 -3.44 14.94
N ALA A 19 13.60 -4.30 14.09
CA ALA A 19 14.00 -5.63 14.51
C ALA A 19 15.12 -5.63 15.57
N THR A 20 16.04 -4.65 15.55
CA THR A 20 17.13 -4.55 16.54
C THR A 20 16.67 -3.93 17.86
N VAL A 21 15.70 -3.01 17.80
CA VAL A 21 15.19 -2.28 18.99
C VAL A 21 14.21 -3.14 19.81
N GLY A 22 13.75 -4.26 19.27
CA GLY A 22 12.98 -5.28 20.00
C GLY A 22 11.44 -5.29 19.87
N PRO A 23 10.72 -4.35 19.21
CA PRO A 23 9.30 -4.56 18.95
C PRO A 23 9.07 -5.78 18.04
N ARG A 24 8.34 -6.77 18.55
CA ARG A 24 7.93 -7.96 17.77
C ARG A 24 6.81 -7.65 16.78
N THR A 25 6.01 -6.63 17.06
CA THR A 25 4.87 -6.20 16.26
C THR A 25 4.77 -4.68 16.30
N ILE A 26 4.34 -4.10 15.18
CA ILE A 26 4.10 -2.65 15.06
C ILE A 26 2.68 -2.43 14.55
N HIS A 27 2.09 -1.30 14.95
CA HIS A 27 0.82 -0.86 14.41
C HIS A 27 1.06 -0.03 13.15
N VAL A 28 0.43 -0.43 12.05
CA VAL A 28 0.43 0.31 10.78
C VAL A 28 -1.00 0.66 10.42
N TYR A 29 -1.18 1.63 9.53
CA TYR A 29 -2.51 1.91 8.99
C TYR A 29 -2.97 0.76 8.10
N ASP A 30 -4.26 0.48 8.14
CA ASP A 30 -4.88 -0.47 7.22
C ASP A 30 -4.73 0.01 5.77
N LYS A 31 -4.62 -0.94 4.85
CA LYS A 31 -4.57 -0.62 3.42
C LYS A 31 -5.85 0.08 2.99
N LEU A 32 -5.72 1.12 2.17
CA LEU A 32 -6.87 1.82 1.60
C LEU A 32 -7.66 0.87 0.70
N CYS A 33 -8.98 0.82 0.88
CA CYS A 33 -9.87 0.06 0.02
C CYS A 33 -10.38 0.96 -1.11
N VAL A 34 -10.05 0.62 -2.37
CA VAL A 34 -10.52 1.35 -3.56
C VAL A 34 -11.31 0.42 -4.46
N VAL A 35 -12.51 0.85 -4.84
CA VAL A 35 -13.40 0.09 -5.74
C VAL A 35 -13.27 0.65 -7.15
N VAL A 36 -12.84 -0.18 -8.10
CA VAL A 36 -12.70 0.21 -9.52
C VAL A 36 -13.79 -0.44 -10.37
N LEU A 37 -14.60 0.42 -10.99
CA LEU A 37 -15.73 0.03 -11.83
C LEU A 37 -15.49 0.51 -13.26
N SER A 38 -16.08 -0.21 -14.20
CA SER A 38 -16.12 0.17 -15.61
C SER A 38 -17.57 0.09 -16.08
N THR A 39 -17.98 1.04 -16.89
CA THR A 39 -19.34 1.17 -17.40
C THR A 39 -19.30 1.19 -18.91
N ASP A 40 -20.26 0.50 -19.53
CA ASP A 40 -20.36 0.24 -20.97
C ASP A 40 -19.31 -0.74 -21.51
N THR A 41 -19.73 -1.98 -21.75
CA THR A 41 -18.89 -3.07 -22.29
C THR A 41 -18.80 -2.98 -23.81
N GLY A 42 -18.54 -1.79 -24.36
CA GLY A 42 -18.28 -1.63 -25.78
C GLY A 42 -17.33 -2.72 -26.29
N LYS A 43 -17.38 -3.05 -27.59
CA LYS A 43 -16.70 -4.21 -28.23
C LYS A 43 -15.16 -4.26 -28.07
N ILE A 44 -14.56 -3.37 -27.27
CA ILE A 44 -13.13 -3.21 -27.03
C ILE A 44 -12.83 -3.49 -25.56
N ARG A 45 -11.70 -4.13 -25.30
CA ARG A 45 -11.20 -4.43 -23.95
C ARG A 45 -10.86 -3.15 -23.19
N ASP A 46 -11.34 -3.04 -21.95
CA ASP A 46 -11.04 -1.91 -21.07
C ASP A 46 -9.62 -2.01 -20.49
N SER A 47 -8.68 -1.27 -21.09
CA SER A 47 -7.30 -1.13 -20.61
C SER A 47 -7.18 -0.24 -19.39
N ASN A 48 -8.10 0.70 -19.18
CA ASN A 48 -8.02 1.68 -18.09
C ASN A 48 -8.30 1.02 -16.75
N LYS A 49 -9.30 0.14 -16.69
CA LYS A 49 -9.55 -0.67 -15.49
C LYS A 49 -8.34 -1.54 -15.16
N ILE A 50 -7.69 -2.13 -16.16
CA ILE A 50 -6.49 -2.97 -15.95
C ILE A 50 -5.33 -2.14 -15.40
N MET A 51 -5.06 -0.99 -16.02
CA MET A 51 -4.01 -0.07 -15.58
C MET A 51 -4.26 0.41 -14.15
N LEU A 52 -5.47 0.88 -13.83
CA LEU A 52 -5.81 1.36 -12.49
C LEU A 52 -5.70 0.26 -11.43
N MET A 53 -6.13 -0.96 -11.74
CA MET A 53 -5.97 -2.10 -10.84
C MET A 53 -4.50 -2.49 -10.61
N SER A 54 -3.61 -2.17 -11.56
CA SER A 54 -2.16 -2.40 -11.41
C SER A 54 -1.54 -1.35 -10.48
N GLU A 55 -1.84 -0.07 -10.71
CA GLU A 55 -1.28 1.05 -9.93
C GLU A 55 -1.77 1.06 -8.47
N LEU A 56 -3.00 0.58 -8.22
CA LEU A 56 -3.61 0.56 -6.89
C LEU A 56 -3.27 -0.70 -6.06
N LYS A 57 -2.48 -1.63 -6.61
CA LYS A 57 -2.15 -2.90 -5.94
C LYS A 57 -1.03 -2.76 -4.90
N ASP A 58 -0.21 -1.72 -5.05
CA ASP A 58 0.94 -1.40 -4.20
C ASP A 58 0.53 -0.52 -3.00
#